data_AF-A0A8B7E352-F1
#
_entry.id   AF-A0A8B7E352-F1
#
_cell.length_a   1.000
_cell.length_b   1.000
_cell.length_c   1.000
_cell.angle_alpha   90.00
_cell.angle_beta   90.00
_cell.angle_gamma   90.00
#
_symmetry.space_group_name_H-M   'P 1'
#
loop_
_entity.id
_entity.type
_entity.pdbx_description
1 polymer ?
#
loop_
_entity_poly.entity_id
_entity_poly.type
_entity_poly.pdbx_seq_one_letter_code
_entity_poly.pdbx_strand_id
1 'polypeptide(L)'
;MNLTLPFPKSFHEVEDLPKKAYESKVTIDKDRNIAEVFIFRFLYQIEIKVTLKKWIVYLEIDIPEDKRMACNSTAVILPEQRKWMYYIGISFILYFGGIALILISKISKCFLVYVSKKNSVNWEGEEDEEEDKTVLKQNFYLEMVEAAGILVSAQNLQGRILSVVSFIFNLVSVAIYVYLSADLVEHCISYESALWKVEIALYVYFAFHLFIRFFAAHDKLIFWSTDVMTIIDILTMPTIFFRTILGNQYWIGLRFLRFIYLTKLSDILQLLDVFKTGSSFEMMGLIGTFLSVWLTSAGMVHLLENTGDWWSPINYQNRLPINYFECIYYLLVTMSTVGYGDISCSTYLG
;
A
#
# COMPACT_ATOMS: atom_id res chain seq x y z
N MET A 1 -35.01 64.36 -40.77
CA MET A 1 -34.50 65.47 -39.94
C MET A 1 -33.31 64.93 -39.16
N ASN A 2 -32.17 65.61 -39.27
CA ASN A 2 -30.82 65.06 -39.14
C ASN A 2 -30.46 64.48 -37.76
N LEU A 3 -29.75 63.36 -37.80
CA LEU A 3 -29.02 62.72 -36.71
C LEU A 3 -27.52 62.87 -36.99
N THR A 4 -26.83 63.77 -36.27
CA THR A 4 -25.37 63.80 -36.11
C THR A 4 -24.98 64.52 -34.81
N LEU A 5 -24.01 63.94 -34.10
CA LEU A 5 -23.43 64.20 -32.76
C LEU A 5 -22.85 65.63 -32.56
N PRO A 6 -22.51 66.05 -31.30
CA PRO A 6 -21.15 65.79 -30.75
C PRO A 6 -21.03 65.60 -29.21
N PHE A 7 -19.93 64.97 -28.78
CA PHE A 7 -19.34 64.89 -27.43
C PHE A 7 -19.11 66.28 -26.76
N PRO A 8 -18.98 66.45 -25.41
CA PRO A 8 -17.74 66.07 -24.67
C PRO A 8 -17.76 65.86 -23.11
N LYS A 9 -16.64 65.25 -22.63
CA LYS A 9 -15.83 65.51 -21.40
C LYS A 9 -16.21 64.97 -19.99
N SER A 10 -15.27 64.11 -19.52
CA SER A 10 -14.60 63.99 -18.20
C SER A 10 -15.36 63.64 -16.92
N PHE A 11 -15.03 62.48 -16.34
CA PHE A 11 -14.99 62.27 -14.89
C PHE A 11 -13.76 61.40 -14.52
N HIS A 12 -12.98 61.91 -13.57
CA HIS A 12 -11.88 61.25 -12.85
C HIS A 12 -12.43 60.34 -11.74
N GLU A 13 -11.76 59.21 -11.50
CA GLU A 13 -11.45 58.51 -10.21
C GLU A 13 -11.39 56.99 -10.43
N VAL A 14 -10.19 56.39 -10.52
CA VAL A 14 -9.24 55.94 -9.47
C VAL A 14 -9.53 54.50 -9.01
N GLU A 15 -8.61 53.64 -9.47
CA GLU A 15 -8.02 52.43 -8.86
C GLU A 15 -8.69 51.78 -7.64
N ASP A 16 -9.14 50.54 -7.79
CA ASP A 16 -9.30 49.61 -6.65
C ASP A 16 -9.24 48.13 -7.09
N LEU A 17 -8.08 47.67 -7.57
CA LEU A 17 -7.81 46.25 -7.87
C LEU A 17 -6.34 45.89 -7.55
N PRO A 18 -5.96 45.77 -6.25
CA PRO A 18 -5.02 44.69 -5.90
C PRO A 18 -5.16 44.08 -4.48
N LYS A 19 -6.28 44.24 -3.75
CA LYS A 19 -6.38 43.68 -2.37
C LYS A 19 -6.77 42.20 -2.29
N LYS A 20 -7.70 41.72 -3.14
CA LYS A 20 -8.18 40.33 -3.10
C LYS A 20 -7.13 39.28 -3.52
N ALA A 21 -6.21 39.64 -4.41
CA ALA A 21 -5.15 38.73 -4.87
C ALA A 21 -4.00 38.60 -3.85
N TYR A 22 -3.81 39.59 -2.97
CA TYR A 22 -2.79 39.55 -1.93
C TYR A 22 -3.27 38.73 -0.72
N GLU A 23 -4.54 38.89 -0.32
CA GLU A 23 -5.13 38.10 0.77
C GLU A 23 -5.20 36.61 0.43
N SER A 24 -5.58 36.23 -0.81
CA SER A 24 -5.59 34.81 -1.22
C SER A 24 -4.19 34.19 -1.24
N LYS A 25 -3.16 34.96 -1.61
CA LYS A 25 -1.77 34.48 -1.67
C LYS A 25 -1.18 34.35 -0.27
N VAL A 26 -1.54 35.23 0.66
CA VAL A 26 -1.12 35.17 2.07
C VAL A 26 -1.80 34.02 2.82
N THR A 27 -3.08 33.70 2.56
CA THR A 27 -3.71 32.49 3.12
C THR A 27 -3.10 31.20 2.57
N ILE A 28 -2.84 31.13 1.25
CA ILE A 28 -2.23 29.95 0.63
C ILE A 28 -0.80 29.71 1.15
N ASP A 29 -0.02 30.76 1.40
CA ASP A 29 1.36 30.63 1.91
C ASP A 29 1.41 30.32 3.42
N LYS A 30 0.36 30.70 4.17
CA LYS A 30 0.19 30.37 5.58
C LYS A 30 -0.27 28.92 5.77
N ASP A 31 -1.18 28.42 4.94
CA ASP A 31 -1.62 27.01 4.94
C ASP A 31 -0.51 26.05 4.46
N ARG A 32 0.34 26.50 3.52
CA ARG A 32 1.52 25.76 3.07
C ARG A 32 2.55 25.60 4.18
N ASN A 33 2.80 26.66 4.95
CA ASN A 33 3.68 26.61 6.13
C ASN A 33 3.08 25.78 7.26
N ILE A 34 1.77 25.83 7.50
CA ILE A 34 1.13 25.03 8.55
C ILE A 34 1.15 23.54 8.19
N ALA A 35 0.89 23.16 6.94
CA ALA A 35 0.92 21.77 6.50
C ALA A 35 2.34 21.19 6.39
N GLU A 36 3.33 21.97 5.94
CA GLU A 36 4.74 21.53 5.98
C GLU A 36 5.24 21.43 7.41
N VAL A 37 4.90 22.38 8.29
CA VAL A 37 5.18 22.29 9.72
C VAL A 37 4.41 21.13 10.33
N PHE A 38 3.20 20.79 9.92
CA PHE A 38 2.42 19.67 10.47
C PHE A 38 2.95 18.32 9.99
N ILE A 39 3.34 18.16 8.72
CA ILE A 39 4.02 16.95 8.22
C ILE A 39 5.38 16.81 8.90
N PHE A 40 6.17 17.88 9.00
CA PHE A 40 7.45 17.82 9.72
C PHE A 40 7.24 17.60 11.22
N ARG A 41 6.20 18.15 11.84
CA ARG A 41 5.89 18.01 13.28
C ARG A 41 5.22 16.69 13.59
N PHE A 42 4.50 16.08 12.64
CA PHE A 42 3.98 14.71 12.65
C PHE A 42 5.11 13.70 12.48
N LEU A 43 6.02 13.93 11.52
CA LEU A 43 7.26 13.15 11.38
C LEU A 43 8.20 13.33 12.58
N TYR A 44 8.21 14.51 13.22
CA TYR A 44 9.01 14.82 14.41
C TYR A 44 8.39 14.28 15.70
N GLN A 45 7.06 14.34 15.86
CA GLN A 45 6.31 13.76 16.99
C GLN A 45 6.31 12.22 16.97
N ILE A 46 6.35 11.58 15.80
CA ILE A 46 6.48 10.12 15.68
C ILE A 46 7.94 9.67 15.98
N GLU A 47 8.82 10.54 16.47
CA GLU A 47 10.25 10.25 16.65
C GLU A 47 10.88 9.66 15.37
N ILE A 48 10.39 9.91 14.16
CA ILE A 48 10.83 9.17 12.96
C ILE A 48 12.33 9.36 12.68
N LYS A 49 13.00 10.43 13.14
CA LYS A 49 14.46 10.53 13.01
C LYS A 49 15.24 9.69 14.03
N VAL A 50 14.76 9.56 15.26
CA VAL A 50 15.40 8.75 16.31
C VAL A 50 14.99 7.28 16.14
N THR A 51 13.75 7.03 15.76
CA THR A 51 13.15 5.76 15.41
C THR A 51 13.64 5.28 14.05
N LEU A 52 13.85 6.08 12.98
CA LEU A 52 14.55 5.58 11.77
C LEU A 52 16.03 5.36 12.05
N LYS A 53 16.75 6.22 12.78
CA LYS A 53 18.15 5.89 13.10
C LYS A 53 18.24 4.66 13.99
N LYS A 54 17.37 4.52 14.99
CA LYS A 54 17.27 3.30 15.81
C LYS A 54 16.75 2.12 15.01
N TRP A 55 15.83 2.25 14.07
CA TRP A 55 15.30 1.18 13.21
C TRP A 55 16.26 0.82 12.09
N ILE A 56 17.08 1.74 11.60
CA ILE A 56 18.20 1.48 10.70
C ILE A 56 19.28 0.73 11.50
N VAL A 57 19.56 1.13 12.73
CA VAL A 57 20.45 0.41 13.67
C VAL A 57 19.84 -0.90 14.20
N TYR A 58 18.51 -1.04 14.26
CA TYR A 58 17.79 -2.28 14.59
C TYR A 58 17.56 -3.15 13.35
N LEU A 59 17.66 -2.60 12.13
CA LEU A 59 17.73 -3.34 10.87
C LEU A 59 19.15 -3.87 10.67
N GLU A 60 20.15 -3.16 11.18
CA GLU A 60 21.50 -3.64 11.47
C GLU A 60 21.47 -4.59 12.69
N ILE A 61 20.63 -5.62 12.63
CA ILE A 61 20.81 -6.78 13.50
C ILE A 61 22.16 -7.36 13.09
N ASP A 62 23.16 -7.18 13.94
CA ASP A 62 24.41 -7.94 13.91
C ASP A 62 24.03 -9.41 14.15
N ILE A 63 23.66 -10.10 13.06
CA ILE A 63 23.39 -11.52 13.07
C ILE A 63 24.76 -12.19 13.29
N PRO A 64 24.93 -13.05 14.31
CA PRO A 64 26.20 -13.68 14.62
C PRO A 64 26.81 -14.34 13.37
N GLU A 65 28.12 -14.15 13.21
CA GLU A 65 28.92 -14.57 12.03
C GLU A 65 28.69 -16.02 11.59
N ASP A 66 28.27 -16.87 12.53
CA ASP A 66 28.03 -18.31 12.35
C ASP A 66 26.85 -18.64 11.40
N LYS A 67 26.02 -17.66 11.01
CA LYS A 67 24.92 -17.84 10.03
C LYS A 67 25.17 -17.27 8.64
N ARG A 68 26.40 -16.84 8.31
CA ARG A 68 26.80 -16.52 6.93
C ARG A 68 26.98 -17.79 6.09
N MET A 69 25.90 -18.54 5.87
CA MET A 69 25.91 -19.58 4.83
C MET A 69 26.09 -18.91 3.47
N ALA A 70 27.05 -19.41 2.68
CA ALA A 70 27.23 -19.02 1.29
C ALA A 70 25.93 -19.32 0.53
N CYS A 71 25.20 -18.26 0.18
CA CYS A 71 23.92 -18.36 -0.51
C CYS A 71 24.18 -18.57 -2.00
N ASN A 72 23.95 -19.79 -2.49
CA ASN A 72 23.81 -20.01 -3.93
C ASN A 72 22.33 -19.87 -4.29
N SER A 73 21.97 -18.83 -5.06
CA SER A 73 20.58 -18.55 -5.47
C SER A 73 19.97 -19.67 -6.33
N THR A 74 20.81 -20.51 -6.94
CA THR A 74 20.39 -21.62 -7.80
C THR A 74 20.24 -22.97 -7.08
N ALA A 75 20.63 -23.05 -5.80
CA ALA A 75 20.55 -24.30 -5.05
C ALA A 75 19.09 -24.64 -4.72
N VAL A 76 18.65 -25.84 -5.11
CA VAL A 76 17.32 -26.35 -4.78
C VAL A 76 17.25 -26.63 -3.28
N ILE A 77 16.35 -25.94 -2.58
CA ILE A 77 16.10 -26.15 -1.14
C ILE A 77 15.35 -27.49 -0.97
N LEU A 78 15.86 -28.33 -0.07
CA LEU A 78 15.26 -29.62 0.29
C LEU A 78 13.85 -29.42 0.86
N PRO A 79 12.90 -30.36 0.63
CA PRO A 79 11.50 -30.23 1.07
C PRO A 79 11.36 -30.03 2.60
N GLU A 80 12.25 -30.61 3.40
CA GLU A 80 12.27 -30.45 4.87
C GLU A 80 12.70 -29.05 5.35
N GLN A 81 13.35 -28.26 4.48
CA GLN A 81 13.86 -26.92 4.80
C GLN A 81 12.98 -25.80 4.26
N ARG A 82 11.84 -26.14 3.64
CA ARG A 82 10.89 -25.18 3.08
C ARG A 82 10.09 -24.50 4.19
N LYS A 83 9.98 -23.18 4.12
CA LYS A 83 9.37 -22.35 5.18
C LYS A 83 8.22 -21.48 4.70
N TRP A 84 7.76 -21.63 3.46
CA TRP A 84 6.64 -20.86 2.90
C TRP A 84 5.37 -20.89 3.78
N MET A 85 5.10 -21.99 4.49
CA MET A 85 3.98 -22.11 5.42
C MET A 85 3.99 -21.05 6.54
N TYR A 86 5.17 -20.69 7.05
CA TYR A 86 5.30 -19.64 8.06
C TYR A 86 4.92 -18.27 7.50
N TYR A 87 5.21 -18.01 6.22
CA TYR A 87 4.81 -16.76 5.58
C TYR A 87 3.29 -16.66 5.57
N ILE A 88 2.61 -17.69 5.06
CA ILE A 88 1.15 -17.70 4.97
C ILE A 88 0.52 -17.58 6.35
N GLY A 89 1.08 -18.26 7.35
CA GLY A 89 0.67 -18.14 8.74
C GLY A 89 0.79 -16.70 9.25
N ILE A 90 1.93 -16.02 9.02
CA ILE A 90 2.12 -14.62 9.40
C ILE A 90 1.14 -13.70 8.67
N SER A 91 0.93 -13.89 7.36
CA SER A 91 -0.05 -13.11 6.59
C SER A 91 -1.47 -13.25 7.14
N PHE A 92 -1.89 -14.47 7.49
CA PHE A 92 -3.19 -14.70 8.11
C PHE A 92 -3.28 -14.08 9.50
N ILE A 93 -2.23 -14.19 10.32
CA ILE A 93 -2.20 -13.58 11.64
C ILE A 93 -2.29 -12.06 11.54
N LEU A 94 -1.60 -11.42 10.60
CA LEU A 94 -1.72 -9.97 10.40
C LEU A 94 -3.13 -9.58 9.94
N TYR A 95 -3.70 -10.31 8.99
CA TYR A 95 -5.03 -10.02 8.47
C TYR A 95 -6.13 -10.20 9.53
N PHE A 96 -6.24 -11.40 10.12
CA PHE A 96 -7.25 -11.71 11.14
C PHE A 96 -6.97 -11.00 12.47
N GLY A 97 -5.69 -10.83 12.83
CA GLY A 97 -5.28 -10.07 14.01
C GLY A 97 -5.70 -8.59 13.90
N GLY A 98 -5.59 -7.99 12.72
CA GLY A 98 -6.11 -6.64 12.47
C GLY A 98 -7.62 -6.54 12.67
N ILE A 99 -8.40 -7.49 12.14
CA ILE A 99 -9.86 -7.56 12.35
C ILE A 99 -10.18 -7.70 13.84
N ALA A 100 -9.52 -8.63 14.53
CA ALA A 100 -9.71 -8.86 15.96
C ALA A 100 -9.38 -7.61 16.78
N LEU A 101 -8.28 -6.91 16.48
CA LEU A 101 -7.89 -5.68 17.16
C LEU A 101 -8.94 -4.57 16.97
N ILE A 102 -9.47 -4.40 15.76
CA ILE A 102 -10.52 -3.41 15.50
C ILE A 102 -11.81 -3.79 16.25
N LEU A 103 -12.20 -5.06 16.27
CA LEU A 103 -13.37 -5.53 17.02
C LEU A 103 -13.20 -5.31 18.52
N ILE A 104 -12.05 -5.67 19.09
CA ILE A 104 -11.72 -5.42 20.49
C ILE A 104 -11.79 -3.93 20.78
N SER A 105 -11.26 -3.06 19.91
CA SER A 105 -11.33 -1.61 20.10
C SER A 105 -12.77 -1.06 20.12
N LYS A 106 -13.67 -1.63 19.31
CA LYS A 106 -15.10 -1.27 19.32
C LYS A 106 -15.79 -1.75 20.60
N ILE A 107 -15.53 -3.00 21.00
CA ILE A 107 -16.09 -3.60 22.22
C ILE A 107 -15.61 -2.82 23.45
N SER A 108 -14.32 -2.49 23.55
CA SER A 108 -13.76 -1.73 24.66
C SER A 108 -14.34 -0.33 24.77
N LYS A 109 -14.62 0.35 23.65
CA LYS A 109 -15.30 1.66 23.66
C LYS A 109 -16.76 1.54 24.12
N CYS A 110 -17.51 0.55 23.61
CA CYS A 110 -18.88 0.29 24.06
C CYS A 110 -18.93 -0.06 25.56
N PHE A 111 -17.97 -0.87 26.03
CA PHE A 111 -17.85 -1.24 27.44
C PHE A 111 -17.50 -0.02 28.31
N LEU A 112 -16.56 0.83 27.90
CA LEU A 112 -16.24 2.07 28.60
C LEU A 112 -17.43 3.02 28.69
N VAL A 113 -18.20 3.19 27.61
CA VAL A 113 -19.43 4.02 27.62
C VAL A 113 -20.50 3.41 28.54
N TYR A 114 -20.65 2.08 28.52
CA TYR A 114 -21.58 1.38 29.42
C TYR A 114 -21.20 1.56 30.90
N VAL A 115 -19.90 1.46 31.23
CA VAL A 115 -19.39 1.65 32.60
C VAL A 115 -19.49 3.12 33.02
N SER A 116 -19.16 4.07 32.14
CA SER A 116 -19.29 5.52 32.42
C SER A 116 -20.75 5.90 32.71
N LYS A 117 -21.71 5.43 31.91
CA LYS A 117 -23.15 5.66 32.16
C LYS A 117 -23.65 5.00 33.46
N LYS A 118 -23.00 3.94 33.91
CA LYS A 118 -23.30 3.28 35.20
C LYS A 118 -22.68 4.04 36.39
N ASN A 119 -21.54 4.69 36.20
CA ASN A 119 -20.80 5.39 37.25
C ASN A 119 -21.19 6.88 37.41
N SER A 120 -21.78 7.51 36.40
CA SER A 120 -22.26 8.91 36.43
C SER A 120 -23.45 9.16 37.38
N VAL A 121 -23.82 8.17 38.19
CA VAL A 121 -24.82 8.32 39.26
C VAL A 121 -24.16 8.72 40.58
N ASN A 122 -22.83 8.69 40.72
CA ASN A 122 -22.17 8.74 42.04
C ASN A 122 -21.06 9.77 42.29
N TRP A 123 -20.64 10.64 41.35
CA TRP A 123 -19.54 11.57 41.61
C TRP A 123 -19.72 12.92 40.90
N GLU A 124 -20.12 13.95 41.64
CA GLU A 124 -19.98 15.36 41.25
C GLU A 124 -18.64 15.86 41.83
N GLY A 125 -17.66 16.18 40.98
CA GLY A 125 -16.53 17.03 41.37
C GLY A 125 -15.12 16.46 41.18
N GLU A 126 -14.74 16.08 39.95
CA GLU A 126 -13.34 16.09 39.48
C GLU A 126 -13.29 16.04 37.93
N GLU A 127 -14.27 16.64 37.23
CA GLU A 127 -14.51 16.39 35.81
C GLU A 127 -13.77 17.37 34.86
N ASP A 128 -13.53 18.62 35.27
CA ASP A 128 -13.13 19.69 34.34
C ASP A 128 -11.73 19.50 33.69
N GLU A 129 -10.70 19.04 34.43
CA GLU A 129 -9.34 18.86 33.87
C GLU A 129 -9.18 17.60 33.02
N GLU A 130 -9.94 16.54 33.30
CA GLU A 130 -9.90 15.28 32.55
C GLU A 130 -10.75 15.39 31.28
N GLU A 131 -11.88 16.09 31.36
CA GLU A 131 -12.74 16.38 30.22
C GLU A 131 -11.98 17.24 29.19
N ASP A 132 -11.28 18.29 29.60
CA ASP A 132 -10.53 19.16 28.67
C ASP A 132 -9.39 18.42 27.94
N LYS A 133 -8.69 17.48 28.62
CA LYS A 133 -7.69 16.61 27.98
C LYS A 133 -8.30 15.63 26.99
N THR A 134 -9.49 15.08 27.28
CA THR A 134 -10.19 14.17 26.35
C THR A 134 -10.73 14.90 25.14
N VAL A 135 -11.29 16.09 25.32
CA VAL A 135 -11.76 16.97 24.24
C VAL A 135 -10.59 17.38 23.35
N LEU A 136 -9.45 17.79 23.92
CA LEU A 136 -8.24 18.12 23.15
C LEU A 136 -7.74 16.91 22.32
N LYS A 137 -7.70 15.71 22.91
CA LYS A 137 -7.27 14.49 22.21
C LYS A 137 -8.24 14.08 21.11
N GLN A 138 -9.53 14.29 21.32
CA GLN A 138 -10.57 14.01 20.32
C GLN A 138 -10.50 15.01 19.16
N ASN A 139 -10.27 16.29 19.45
CA ASN A 139 -10.07 17.33 18.43
C ASN A 139 -8.84 17.04 17.58
N PHE A 140 -7.71 16.68 18.19
CA PHE A 140 -6.49 16.31 17.46
C PHE A 140 -6.71 15.07 16.59
N TYR A 141 -7.43 14.05 17.09
CA TYR A 141 -7.76 12.87 16.29
C TYR A 141 -8.63 13.22 15.08
N LEU A 142 -9.63 14.08 15.25
CA LEU A 142 -10.49 14.53 14.16
C LEU A 142 -9.71 15.30 13.10
N GLU A 143 -8.83 16.23 13.52
CA GLU A 143 -7.96 16.97 12.62
C GLU A 143 -7.05 16.03 11.81
N MET A 144 -6.47 15.02 12.46
CA MET A 144 -5.66 14.00 11.77
C MET A 144 -6.47 13.18 10.76
N VAL A 145 -7.69 12.79 11.10
CA VAL A 145 -8.57 12.00 10.22
C VAL A 145 -8.98 12.84 9.00
N GLU A 146 -9.32 14.11 9.20
CA GLU A 146 -9.66 15.03 8.12
C GLU A 146 -8.47 15.28 7.20
N ALA A 147 -7.29 15.54 7.76
CA ALA A 147 -6.05 15.71 7.00
C ALA A 147 -5.71 14.45 6.17
N ALA A 148 -5.85 13.27 6.76
CA ALA A 148 -5.66 12.00 6.05
C ALA A 148 -6.70 11.81 4.93
N GLY A 149 -7.96 12.16 5.17
CA GLY A 149 -9.04 12.11 4.17
C GLY A 149 -8.79 13.02 2.97
N ILE A 150 -8.34 14.26 3.22
CA ILE A 150 -7.97 15.22 2.17
C ILE A 150 -6.78 14.70 1.35
N LEU A 151 -5.83 14.03 1.99
CA LEU A 151 -4.64 13.50 1.32
C LEU A 151 -4.98 12.28 0.43
N VAL A 152 -5.87 11.40 0.88
CA VAL A 152 -6.30 10.19 0.14
C VAL A 152 -7.27 10.51 -1.00
N SER A 153 -8.09 11.56 -0.88
CA SER A 153 -9.11 11.92 -1.88
C SER A 153 -8.57 12.45 -3.20
N ALA A 154 -7.26 12.70 -3.31
CA ALA A 154 -6.57 13.23 -4.49
C ALA A 154 -7.18 14.55 -5.05
N GLN A 155 -7.97 15.28 -4.25
CA GLN A 155 -8.53 16.58 -4.62
C GLN A 155 -7.44 17.66 -4.66
N ASN A 156 -6.54 17.63 -3.67
CA ASN A 156 -5.42 18.54 -3.57
C ASN A 156 -4.21 18.05 -4.39
N LEU A 157 -3.35 18.99 -4.81
CA LEU A 157 -2.10 18.68 -5.50
C LEU A 157 -1.25 17.64 -4.73
N GLN A 158 -1.19 17.76 -3.40
CA GLN A 158 -0.47 16.83 -2.52
C GLN A 158 -1.03 15.40 -2.62
N GLY A 159 -2.35 15.23 -2.61
CA GLY A 159 -2.99 13.92 -2.73
C GLY A 159 -2.82 13.30 -4.12
N ARG A 160 -2.82 14.13 -5.19
CA ARG A 160 -2.50 13.68 -6.54
C ARG A 160 -1.06 13.18 -6.64
N ILE A 161 -0.11 13.95 -6.10
CA ILE A 161 1.31 13.55 -6.06
C ILE A 161 1.46 12.24 -5.29
N LEU A 162 0.83 12.11 -4.12
CA LEU A 162 0.88 10.88 -3.32
C LEU A 162 0.36 9.68 -4.12
N SER A 163 -0.78 9.83 -4.79
CA SER A 163 -1.40 8.76 -5.58
C SER A 163 -0.51 8.32 -6.75
N VAL A 164 0.08 9.28 -7.47
CA VAL A 164 1.00 9.00 -8.58
C VAL A 164 2.29 8.33 -8.10
N VAL A 165 2.90 8.83 -7.01
CA VAL A 165 4.10 8.23 -6.41
C VAL A 165 3.82 6.81 -5.95
N SER A 166 2.67 6.58 -5.30
CA SER A 166 2.23 5.27 -4.84
C SER A 166 2.08 4.29 -6.01
N PHE A 167 1.51 4.76 -7.13
CA PHE A 167 1.38 3.96 -8.34
C PHE A 167 2.75 3.60 -8.94
N ILE A 168 3.67 4.56 -9.05
CA ILE A 168 5.04 4.32 -9.55
C ILE A 168 5.77 3.30 -8.67
N PHE A 169 5.68 3.42 -7.34
CA PHE A 169 6.33 2.49 -6.43
C PHE A 169 5.74 1.08 -6.52
N ASN A 170 4.43 0.96 -6.76
CA ASN A 170 3.81 -0.34 -7.06
C ASN A 170 4.34 -0.95 -8.37
N LEU A 171 4.51 -0.15 -9.43
CA LEU A 171 5.13 -0.62 -10.68
C LEU A 171 6.58 -1.08 -10.46
N VAL A 172 7.36 -0.37 -9.64
CA VAL A 172 8.72 -0.79 -9.27
C VAL A 172 8.68 -2.12 -8.49
N SER A 173 7.76 -2.28 -7.54
CA SER A 173 7.59 -3.53 -6.80
C SER A 173 7.25 -4.71 -7.73
N VAL A 174 6.39 -4.47 -8.73
CA VAL A 174 6.06 -5.44 -9.79
C VAL A 174 7.28 -5.78 -10.64
N ALA A 175 8.08 -4.79 -11.04
CA ALA A 175 9.30 -5.03 -11.81
C ALA A 175 10.32 -5.85 -11.02
N ILE A 176 10.46 -5.59 -9.71
CA ILE A 176 11.28 -6.39 -8.79
C ILE A 176 10.75 -7.83 -8.72
N TYR A 177 9.42 -8.04 -8.65
CA TYR A 177 8.85 -9.39 -8.70
C TYR A 177 9.23 -10.13 -9.99
N VAL A 178 9.06 -9.49 -11.16
CA VAL A 178 9.41 -10.11 -12.46
C VAL A 178 10.90 -10.46 -12.50
N TYR A 179 11.76 -9.58 -11.98
CA TYR A 179 13.20 -9.85 -11.89
C TYR A 179 13.51 -11.06 -10.99
N LEU A 180 12.92 -11.12 -9.79
CA LEU A 180 13.14 -12.23 -8.86
C LEU A 180 12.49 -13.54 -9.32
N SER A 181 11.47 -13.48 -10.19
CA SER A 181 10.80 -14.67 -10.72
C SER A 181 11.64 -15.48 -11.70
N ALA A 182 12.80 -14.97 -12.11
CA ALA A 182 13.77 -15.73 -12.89
C ALA A 182 14.50 -16.80 -12.06
N ASP A 183 14.56 -16.61 -10.73
CA ASP A 183 15.09 -17.59 -9.78
C ASP A 183 13.99 -18.51 -9.25
N LEU A 184 14.37 -19.59 -8.57
CA LEU A 184 13.42 -20.51 -7.93
C LEU A 184 12.56 -19.78 -6.88
N VAL A 185 11.31 -20.24 -6.69
CA VAL A 185 10.33 -19.65 -5.75
C VAL A 185 10.87 -19.44 -4.34
N GLU A 186 11.65 -20.40 -3.83
CA GLU A 186 12.46 -20.26 -2.63
C GLU A 186 13.93 -20.23 -3.03
N HIS A 187 14.60 -19.12 -2.73
CA HIS A 187 16.03 -18.95 -2.97
C HIS A 187 16.64 -18.12 -1.85
N CYS A 188 17.97 -18.07 -1.81
CA CYS A 188 18.67 -17.29 -0.80
C CYS A 188 19.18 -15.97 -1.40
N ILE A 189 18.87 -14.86 -0.74
CA ILE A 189 19.37 -13.52 -1.11
C ILE A 189 20.37 -13.05 -0.06
N SER A 190 21.52 -12.54 -0.50
CA SER A 190 22.53 -11.95 0.38
C SER A 190 22.04 -10.63 1.01
N TYR A 191 22.39 -10.41 2.29
CA TYR A 191 21.98 -9.23 3.07
C TYR A 191 22.50 -7.92 2.46
N GLU A 192 23.68 -7.97 1.84
CA GLU A 192 24.32 -6.80 1.23
C GLU A 192 23.77 -6.43 -0.15
N SER A 193 22.82 -7.20 -0.69
CA SER A 193 22.26 -6.91 -2.00
C SER A 193 21.52 -5.57 -1.98
N ALA A 194 21.81 -4.71 -2.95
CA ALA A 194 21.09 -3.45 -3.14
C ALA A 194 19.59 -3.68 -3.35
N LEU A 195 19.20 -4.81 -3.96
CA LEU A 195 17.81 -5.21 -4.18
C LEU A 195 17.02 -5.33 -2.87
N TRP A 196 17.60 -5.98 -1.85
CA TRP A 196 16.95 -6.13 -0.54
C TRP A 196 16.73 -4.77 0.16
N LYS A 197 17.72 -3.88 0.10
CA LYS A 197 17.64 -2.52 0.68
C LYS A 197 16.54 -1.69 0.00
N VAL A 198 16.43 -1.77 -1.33
CA VAL A 198 15.36 -1.12 -2.10
C VAL A 198 13.99 -1.71 -1.77
N GLU A 199 13.90 -3.03 -1.65
CA GLU A 199 12.65 -3.72 -1.30
C GLU A 199 12.12 -3.28 0.07
N ILE A 200 12.97 -3.25 1.11
CA ILE A 200 12.58 -2.75 2.44
C ILE A 200 12.07 -1.31 2.34
N ALA A 201 12.76 -0.43 1.64
CA ALA A 201 12.36 0.97 1.52
C ALA A 201 10.97 1.12 0.88
N LEU A 202 10.68 0.34 -0.18
CA LEU A 202 9.37 0.32 -0.83
C LEU A 202 8.26 -0.16 0.11
N TYR A 203 8.51 -1.23 0.88
CA TYR A 203 7.48 -1.73 1.79
C TYR A 203 7.27 -0.86 3.04
N VAL A 204 8.30 -0.16 3.53
CA VAL A 204 8.12 0.89 4.56
C VAL A 204 7.21 1.99 4.03
N TYR A 205 7.39 2.40 2.77
CA TYR A 205 6.47 3.34 2.12
C TYR A 205 5.05 2.77 2.01
N PHE A 206 4.87 1.51 1.59
CA PHE A 206 3.53 0.91 1.53
C PHE A 206 2.86 0.80 2.90
N ALA A 207 3.62 0.55 3.97
CA ALA A 207 3.12 0.59 5.35
C ALA A 207 2.63 1.97 5.75
N PHE A 208 3.39 3.00 5.42
CA PHE A 208 2.98 4.38 5.64
C PHE A 208 1.72 4.75 4.84
N HIS A 209 1.65 4.37 3.56
CA HIS A 209 0.50 4.61 2.71
C HIS A 209 -0.77 3.89 3.22
N LEU A 210 -0.63 2.63 3.65
CA LEU A 210 -1.71 1.88 4.30
C LEU A 210 -2.21 2.58 5.58
N PHE A 211 -1.30 3.11 6.39
CA PHE A 211 -1.63 3.79 7.63
C PHE A 211 -2.44 5.08 7.40
N ILE A 212 -2.09 5.88 6.40
CA ILE A 212 -2.87 7.06 6.00
C ILE A 212 -4.28 6.63 5.57
N ARG A 213 -4.40 5.62 4.71
CA ARG A 213 -5.71 5.11 4.26
C ARG A 213 -6.56 4.57 5.42
N PHE A 214 -5.92 3.92 6.39
CA PHE A 214 -6.59 3.42 7.59
C PHE A 214 -7.19 4.53 8.45
N PHE A 215 -6.50 5.67 8.60
CA PHE A 215 -7.06 6.82 9.33
C PHE A 215 -8.13 7.56 8.54
N ALA A 216 -8.00 7.65 7.22
CA ALA A 216 -8.99 8.29 6.36
C ALA A 216 -10.32 7.52 6.30
N ALA A 217 -10.32 6.21 6.59
CA ALA A 217 -11.51 5.38 6.50
C ALA A 217 -12.53 5.69 7.62
N HIS A 218 -13.77 6.00 7.23
CA HIS A 218 -14.90 6.15 8.16
C HIS A 218 -15.18 4.84 8.94
N ASP A 219 -15.29 3.72 8.22
CA ASP A 219 -15.51 2.39 8.80
C ASP A 219 -14.29 1.50 8.67
N LYS A 220 -13.52 1.42 9.77
CA LYS A 220 -12.25 0.67 9.84
C LYS A 220 -12.41 -0.83 9.51
N LEU A 221 -13.53 -1.45 9.90
CA LEU A 221 -13.79 -2.87 9.64
C LEU A 221 -14.09 -3.14 8.16
N ILE A 222 -14.92 -2.30 7.56
CA ILE A 222 -15.30 -2.42 6.14
C ILE A 222 -14.06 -2.17 5.29
N PHE A 223 -13.29 -1.13 5.62
CA PHE A 223 -12.02 -0.82 4.97
C PHE A 223 -11.04 -1.99 5.03
N TRP A 224 -10.82 -2.57 6.22
CA TRP A 224 -9.87 -3.67 6.40
C TRP A 224 -10.30 -4.96 5.67
N SER A 225 -11.60 -5.21 5.56
CA SER A 225 -12.13 -6.50 5.07
C SER A 225 -12.59 -6.49 3.61
N THR A 226 -12.94 -5.33 3.06
CA THR A 226 -13.59 -5.23 1.73
C THR A 226 -12.69 -4.59 0.68
N ASP A 227 -11.75 -3.74 1.09
CA ASP A 227 -10.89 -3.03 0.16
C ASP A 227 -9.77 -3.96 -0.36
N VAL A 228 -9.93 -4.44 -1.60
CA VAL A 228 -9.02 -5.40 -2.24
C VAL A 228 -7.57 -4.93 -2.21
N MET A 229 -7.31 -3.63 -2.41
CA MET A 229 -5.95 -3.08 -2.41
C MET A 229 -5.30 -3.16 -1.03
N THR A 230 -6.08 -2.90 0.02
CA THR A 230 -5.65 -3.03 1.41
C THR A 230 -5.35 -4.49 1.75
N ILE A 231 -6.19 -5.42 1.31
CA ILE A 231 -5.95 -6.86 1.49
C ILE A 231 -4.61 -7.25 0.83
N ILE A 232 -4.35 -6.81 -0.39
CA ILE A 232 -3.09 -7.08 -1.11
C ILE A 232 -1.90 -6.50 -0.36
N ASP A 233 -2.00 -5.27 0.14
CA ASP A 233 -0.94 -4.64 0.92
C ASP A 233 -0.61 -5.47 2.18
N ILE A 234 -1.63 -5.91 2.91
CA ILE A 234 -1.48 -6.75 4.11
C ILE A 234 -0.87 -8.11 3.77
N LEU A 235 -1.33 -8.77 2.70
CA LEU A 235 -0.83 -10.09 2.32
C LEU A 235 0.62 -10.07 1.84
N THR A 236 1.08 -8.95 1.24
CA THR A 236 2.43 -8.81 0.70
C THR A 236 3.44 -8.24 1.70
N MET A 237 3.00 -7.57 2.76
CA MET A 237 3.86 -6.97 3.80
C MET A 237 4.75 -7.96 4.58
N PRO A 238 4.30 -9.19 4.91
CA PRO A 238 5.12 -10.17 5.64
C PRO A 238 6.47 -10.50 5.00
N THR A 239 6.66 -10.22 3.71
CA THR A 239 7.94 -10.41 3.00
C THR A 239 9.11 -9.73 3.72
N ILE A 240 8.89 -8.55 4.30
CA ILE A 240 9.92 -7.80 5.04
C ILE A 240 10.40 -8.59 6.27
N PHE A 241 9.45 -9.11 7.05
CA PHE A 241 9.73 -9.76 8.33
C PHE A 241 10.20 -11.21 8.15
N PHE A 242 9.75 -11.87 7.07
CA PHE A 242 10.03 -13.27 6.81
C PHE A 242 11.54 -13.55 6.76
N ARG A 243 12.31 -12.74 6.02
CA ARG A 243 13.76 -12.91 5.89
C ARG A 243 14.50 -12.67 7.21
N THR A 244 14.10 -11.64 7.96
CA THR A 244 14.69 -11.29 9.25
C THR A 244 14.45 -12.38 10.29
N ILE A 245 13.25 -12.97 10.31
CA ILE A 245 12.86 -13.98 11.30
C ILE A 245 13.44 -15.37 10.96
N LEU A 246 13.50 -15.75 9.67
CA LEU A 246 13.75 -17.15 9.27
C LEU A 246 15.16 -17.44 8.72
N GLY A 247 16.03 -16.43 8.67
CA GLY A 247 17.47 -16.58 8.39
C GLY A 247 17.79 -16.85 6.91
N ASN A 248 18.01 -15.76 6.16
CA ASN A 248 18.51 -15.70 4.76
C ASN A 248 17.68 -16.37 3.65
N GLN A 249 16.64 -17.15 3.98
CA GLN A 249 15.70 -17.67 2.99
C GLN A 249 14.73 -16.59 2.52
N TYR A 250 14.60 -16.48 1.21
CA TYR A 250 13.68 -15.58 0.53
C TYR A 250 12.59 -16.39 -0.18
N TRP A 251 11.34 -15.96 -0.03
CA TRP A 251 10.20 -16.56 -0.72
C TRP A 251 9.47 -15.51 -1.54
N ILE A 252 9.33 -15.76 -2.85
CA ILE A 252 8.66 -14.82 -3.76
C ILE A 252 7.15 -14.72 -3.51
N GLY A 253 6.52 -15.83 -3.08
CA GLY A 253 5.17 -15.89 -2.49
C GLY A 253 4.05 -15.16 -3.23
N LEU A 254 3.20 -14.47 -2.46
CA LEU A 254 2.00 -13.77 -2.93
C LEU A 254 2.28 -12.40 -3.58
N ARG A 255 3.54 -12.10 -3.92
CA ARG A 255 3.94 -10.78 -4.46
C ARG A 255 3.30 -10.49 -5.82
N PHE A 256 2.96 -11.52 -6.60
CA PHE A 256 2.23 -11.35 -7.88
C PHE A 256 0.85 -10.69 -7.71
N LEU A 257 0.27 -10.68 -6.51
CA LEU A 257 -0.97 -9.93 -6.26
C LEU A 257 -0.81 -8.42 -6.49
N ARG A 258 0.42 -7.89 -6.46
CA ARG A 258 0.71 -6.48 -6.80
C ARG A 258 0.31 -6.10 -8.22
N PHE A 259 0.21 -7.05 -9.15
CA PHE A 259 -0.31 -6.76 -10.51
C PHE A 259 -1.75 -6.22 -10.50
N ILE A 260 -2.53 -6.48 -9.44
CA ILE A 260 -3.89 -5.95 -9.29
C ILE A 260 -3.92 -4.42 -9.26
N TYR A 261 -2.83 -3.77 -8.85
CA TYR A 261 -2.70 -2.31 -8.89
C TYR A 261 -2.80 -1.73 -10.31
N LEU A 262 -2.60 -2.53 -11.36
CA LEU A 262 -2.80 -2.10 -12.76
C LEU A 262 -4.27 -1.73 -13.05
N THR A 263 -5.24 -2.22 -12.27
CA THR A 263 -6.65 -1.77 -12.36
C THR A 263 -6.81 -0.28 -12.08
N LYS A 264 -5.89 0.33 -11.30
CA LYS A 264 -5.88 1.76 -10.98
C LYS A 264 -5.18 2.62 -12.02
N LEU A 265 -4.64 2.02 -13.09
CA LEU A 265 -3.95 2.75 -14.15
C LEU A 265 -4.85 3.81 -14.79
N SER A 266 -6.12 3.49 -15.06
CA SER A 266 -7.08 4.44 -15.65
C SER A 266 -7.32 5.65 -14.75
N ASP A 267 -7.56 5.40 -13.45
CA ASP A 267 -7.81 6.43 -12.44
C ASP A 267 -6.61 7.38 -12.33
N ILE A 268 -5.38 6.84 -12.32
CA ILE A 268 -4.14 7.63 -12.18
C ILE A 268 -3.86 8.46 -13.45
N LEU A 269 -4.07 7.90 -14.64
CA LEU A 269 -3.90 8.63 -15.89
C LEU A 269 -4.95 9.75 -16.04
N GLN A 270 -6.16 9.55 -15.49
CA GLN A 270 -7.17 10.60 -15.40
C GLN A 270 -6.72 11.72 -14.45
N LEU A 271 -6.11 11.38 -13.30
CA LEU A 271 -5.55 12.38 -12.38
C LEU A 271 -4.44 13.24 -13.00
N LEU A 272 -3.73 12.70 -14.00
CA LEU A 272 -2.71 13.38 -14.80
C LEU A 272 -3.27 14.14 -16.02
N ASP A 273 -4.60 14.18 -16.18
CA ASP A 273 -5.29 14.85 -17.30
C ASP A 273 -4.84 14.38 -18.70
N VAL A 274 -4.49 13.08 -18.81
CA VAL A 274 -4.02 12.49 -20.07
C VAL A 274 -5.19 12.22 -21.04
N PHE A 275 -6.36 11.83 -20.51
CA PHE A 275 -7.53 11.49 -21.30
C PHE A 275 -8.49 12.67 -21.43
N LYS A 276 -8.76 13.09 -22.67
CA LYS A 276 -9.73 14.15 -22.98
C LYS A 276 -11.15 13.64 -23.22
N THR A 277 -11.33 12.34 -23.47
CA THR A 277 -12.62 11.72 -23.76
C THR A 277 -12.92 10.57 -22.80
N GLY A 278 -14.19 10.42 -22.41
CA GLY A 278 -14.64 9.34 -21.52
C GLY A 278 -14.40 7.94 -22.09
N SER A 279 -14.54 7.78 -23.41
CA SER A 279 -14.30 6.49 -24.09
C SER A 279 -12.85 6.00 -23.95
N SER A 280 -11.87 6.91 -23.95
CA SER A 280 -10.46 6.57 -23.76
C SER A 280 -10.17 6.11 -22.34
N PHE A 281 -10.83 6.75 -21.35
CA PHE A 281 -10.74 6.36 -19.94
C PHE A 281 -11.30 4.96 -19.71
N GLU A 282 -12.50 4.67 -20.24
CA GLU A 282 -13.13 3.35 -20.13
C GLU A 282 -12.29 2.26 -20.79
N MET A 283 -11.78 2.51 -21.99
CA MET A 283 -10.91 1.57 -22.70
C MET A 283 -9.64 1.27 -21.91
N MET A 284 -9.00 2.30 -21.33
CA MET A 284 -7.81 2.09 -20.49
C MET A 284 -8.14 1.30 -19.22
N GLY A 285 -9.30 1.52 -18.61
CA GLY A 285 -9.76 0.75 -17.45
C GLY A 285 -9.94 -0.74 -17.76
N LEU A 286 -10.52 -1.04 -18.93
CA LEU A 286 -10.66 -2.42 -19.42
C LEU A 286 -9.30 -3.08 -19.68
N ILE A 287 -8.37 -2.37 -20.33
CA ILE A 287 -7.01 -2.86 -20.56
C ILE A 287 -6.28 -3.11 -19.24
N GLY A 288 -6.35 -2.17 -18.29
CA GLY A 288 -5.73 -2.30 -16.98
C GLY A 288 -6.27 -3.51 -16.20
N THR A 289 -7.59 -3.73 -16.25
CA THR A 289 -8.24 -4.89 -15.63
C THR A 289 -7.85 -6.20 -16.30
N PHE A 290 -7.84 -6.24 -17.64
CA PHE A 290 -7.41 -7.41 -18.39
C PHE A 290 -5.96 -7.81 -18.08
N LEU A 291 -5.04 -6.85 -18.14
CA LEU A 291 -3.62 -7.09 -17.83
C LEU A 291 -3.42 -7.51 -16.37
N SER A 292 -4.14 -6.88 -15.44
CA SER A 292 -4.14 -7.27 -14.03
C SER A 292 -4.53 -8.73 -13.85
N VAL A 293 -5.69 -9.14 -14.36
CA VAL A 293 -6.20 -10.51 -14.18
C VAL A 293 -5.27 -11.53 -14.85
N TRP A 294 -4.80 -11.27 -16.06
CA TRP A 294 -3.92 -12.17 -16.79
C TRP A 294 -2.57 -12.37 -16.07
N LEU A 295 -1.90 -11.28 -15.67
CA LEU A 295 -0.59 -11.35 -15.01
C LEU A 295 -0.68 -11.90 -13.58
N THR A 296 -1.72 -11.55 -12.82
CA THR A 296 -1.95 -12.15 -11.50
C THR A 296 -2.22 -13.65 -11.61
N SER A 297 -3.01 -14.09 -12.60
CA SER A 297 -3.25 -15.52 -12.83
C SER A 297 -1.96 -16.26 -13.22
N ALA A 298 -1.09 -15.64 -14.04
CA ALA A 298 0.20 -16.23 -14.40
C ALA A 298 1.08 -16.41 -13.17
N GLY A 299 1.05 -15.45 -12.24
CA GLY A 299 1.77 -15.53 -10.97
C GLY A 299 1.25 -16.63 -10.05
N MET A 300 -0.07 -16.87 -10.08
CA MET A 300 -0.68 -17.97 -9.34
C MET A 300 -0.21 -19.33 -9.87
N VAL A 301 -0.28 -19.56 -11.19
CA VAL A 301 0.20 -20.79 -11.82
C VAL A 301 1.70 -20.98 -11.56
N HIS A 302 2.49 -19.92 -11.74
CA HIS A 302 3.92 -19.92 -11.45
C HIS A 302 4.21 -20.35 -10.00
N LEU A 303 3.46 -19.83 -9.02
CA LEU A 303 3.62 -20.20 -7.62
C LEU A 303 3.23 -21.66 -7.36
N LEU A 304 2.08 -22.11 -7.88
CA LEU A 304 1.55 -23.44 -7.63
C LEU A 304 2.44 -24.54 -8.23
N GLU A 305 2.79 -24.43 -9.51
CA GLU A 305 3.61 -25.44 -10.20
C GLU A 305 5.04 -25.51 -9.65
N ASN A 306 5.63 -24.36 -9.28
CA ASN A 306 6.95 -24.33 -8.65
C ASN A 306 6.94 -24.73 -7.18
N THR A 307 5.84 -24.54 -6.45
CA THR A 307 5.75 -25.00 -5.06
C THR A 307 5.54 -26.51 -5.05
N GLY A 308 4.64 -27.03 -5.89
CA GLY A 308 4.26 -28.44 -5.93
C GLY A 308 3.23 -28.81 -4.85
N ASP A 309 2.78 -30.06 -4.87
CA ASP A 309 1.74 -30.56 -3.97
C ASP A 309 2.31 -30.92 -2.59
N TRP A 310 1.92 -30.16 -1.57
CA TRP A 310 2.36 -30.34 -0.18
C TRP A 310 1.55 -31.38 0.60
N TRP A 311 0.31 -31.67 0.20
CA TRP A 311 -0.55 -32.68 0.84
C TRP A 311 -0.43 -34.08 0.20
N SER A 312 0.23 -34.18 -0.95
CA SER A 312 0.36 -35.45 -1.67
C SER A 312 1.40 -36.35 -0.99
N PRO A 313 1.18 -37.69 -0.93
CA PRO A 313 2.17 -38.64 -0.40
C PRO A 313 3.52 -38.60 -1.14
N ILE A 314 3.55 -37.94 -2.30
CA ILE A 314 4.73 -37.77 -3.15
C ILE A 314 5.56 -36.51 -2.77
N ASN A 315 5.24 -35.81 -1.65
CA ASN A 315 6.04 -34.73 -1.03
C ASN A 315 6.81 -33.83 -2.03
N TYR A 316 6.12 -32.94 -2.73
CA TYR A 316 6.70 -31.95 -3.66
C TYR A 316 7.44 -32.51 -4.90
N GLN A 317 7.39 -33.81 -5.19
CA GLN A 317 8.09 -34.39 -6.36
C GLN A 317 7.46 -33.99 -7.70
N ASN A 318 6.17 -33.64 -7.74
CA ASN A 318 5.47 -33.15 -8.95
C ASN A 318 5.82 -31.70 -9.31
N ARG A 319 6.95 -31.17 -8.84
CA ARG A 319 7.36 -29.79 -9.10
C ARG A 319 7.84 -29.66 -10.54
N LEU A 320 7.26 -28.73 -11.28
CA LEU A 320 7.78 -28.28 -12.58
C LEU A 320 8.42 -26.90 -12.41
N PRO A 321 9.75 -26.76 -12.57
CA PRO A 321 10.42 -25.47 -12.53
C PRO A 321 10.13 -24.69 -13.83
N ILE A 322 8.94 -24.09 -13.89
CA ILE A 322 8.51 -23.23 -15.01
C ILE A 322 8.84 -21.78 -14.71
N ASN A 323 9.29 -21.05 -15.73
CA ASN A 323 9.57 -19.62 -15.61
C ASN A 323 8.26 -18.81 -15.64
N TYR A 324 8.25 -17.62 -15.04
CA TYR A 324 7.07 -16.75 -15.02
C TYR A 324 6.59 -16.37 -16.44
N PHE A 325 7.52 -16.15 -17.38
CA PHE A 325 7.16 -15.85 -18.78
C PHE A 325 6.51 -17.02 -19.52
N GLU A 326 6.91 -18.25 -19.19
CA GLU A 326 6.27 -19.46 -19.72
C GLU A 326 4.83 -19.58 -19.21
N CYS A 327 4.58 -19.19 -17.94
CA CYS A 327 3.24 -19.13 -17.37
C CYS A 327 2.37 -18.08 -18.07
N ILE A 328 2.93 -16.91 -18.40
CA ILE A 328 2.25 -15.85 -19.18
C ILE A 328 1.84 -16.39 -20.55
N TYR A 329 2.77 -17.06 -21.24
CA TYR A 329 2.52 -17.67 -22.54
C TYR A 329 1.44 -18.77 -22.46
N TYR A 330 1.56 -19.67 -21.49
CA TYR A 330 0.58 -20.73 -21.24
C TYR A 330 -0.83 -20.16 -21.04
N LEU A 331 -0.98 -19.11 -20.22
CA LEU A 331 -2.27 -18.47 -20.02
C LEU A 331 -2.78 -17.74 -21.26
N LEU A 332 -1.91 -17.13 -22.05
CA LEU A 332 -2.31 -16.50 -23.31
C LEU A 332 -2.88 -17.52 -24.31
N VAL A 333 -2.23 -18.68 -24.43
CA VAL A 333 -2.63 -19.77 -25.33
C VAL A 333 -3.94 -20.42 -24.85
N THR A 334 -4.11 -20.62 -23.55
CA THR A 334 -5.32 -21.24 -22.99
C THR A 334 -6.51 -20.28 -23.00
N MET A 335 -6.33 -19.01 -22.65
CA MET A 335 -7.43 -18.02 -22.68
C MET A 335 -7.91 -17.71 -24.10
N SER A 336 -7.03 -17.84 -25.10
CA SER A 336 -7.40 -17.75 -26.52
C SER A 336 -7.98 -19.05 -27.09
N THR A 337 -8.15 -20.09 -26.25
CA THR A 337 -8.71 -21.41 -26.62
C THR A 337 -7.89 -22.18 -27.67
N VAL A 338 -6.59 -21.86 -27.82
CA VAL A 338 -5.70 -22.52 -28.78
C VAL A 338 -5.21 -23.87 -28.24
N GLY A 339 -4.65 -23.87 -27.02
CA GLY A 339 -4.25 -25.10 -26.32
C GLY A 339 -3.25 -25.99 -27.06
N TYR A 340 -2.04 -25.48 -27.37
CA TYR A 340 -1.01 -26.25 -28.07
C TYR A 340 -0.58 -27.55 -27.35
N GLY A 341 -0.65 -27.57 -26.01
CA GLY A 341 -0.23 -28.71 -25.19
C GLY A 341 1.29 -28.87 -25.04
N ASP A 342 2.05 -27.84 -25.40
CA ASP A 342 3.50 -27.73 -25.19
C ASP A 342 3.86 -27.49 -23.72
N ILE A 343 3.04 -26.70 -23.02
CA ILE A 343 3.13 -26.44 -21.59
C ILE A 343 1.78 -26.80 -20.95
N SER A 344 1.81 -27.59 -19.89
CA SER A 344 0.63 -28.00 -19.12
C SER A 344 0.93 -28.07 -17.64
N CYS A 345 -0.05 -27.75 -16.80
CA CYS A 345 0.04 -27.92 -15.35
C CYS A 345 0.09 -29.42 -15.01
N SER A 346 1.00 -29.82 -14.12
CA SER A 346 1.13 -31.21 -13.67
C SER A 346 0.75 -31.40 -12.20
N THR A 347 0.74 -30.30 -11.44
CA THR A 347 0.31 -30.32 -10.04
C THR A 347 -1.19 -30.49 -9.95
N TYR A 348 -1.69 -30.99 -8.82
CA TYR A 348 -3.13 -31.16 -8.65
C TYR A 348 -3.85 -29.83 -8.37
N LEU A 349 -3.13 -28.81 -7.86
CA LEU A 349 -3.70 -27.47 -7.64
C LEU A 349 -3.68 -26.57 -8.88
N GLY A 350 -2.72 -26.76 -9.79
CA GLY A 350 -2.65 -26.04 -11.05
C GLY A 350 -3.73 -26.51 -12.01
#